data_AF-A0A7X4KP92-F1
#
_entry.id   AF-A0A7X4KP92-F1
#
_cell.length_a   1.000
_cell.length_b   1.000
_cell.length_c   1.000
_cell.angle_alpha   90.00
_cell.angle_beta   90.00
_cell.angle_gamma   90.00
#
_symmetry.space_group_name_H-M   'P 1'
#
loop_
_entity.id
_entity.type
_entity.pdbx_description
1 polymer ?
#
loop_
_entity_poly.entity_id
_entity_poly.type
_entity_poly.pdbx_seq_one_letter_code
_entity_poly.pdbx_strand_id
1 'polypeptide(L)'
;MNLSFRQKLWVPLICSLVCITAIFLHDAVQLRNTRIEERMADLANLDDMGMSVLKLYGEKAQSGAMSKEDAQKQAMAIIKTLRYGKDGYLSLTSNAGVTIMHPIKPENDGKNMMDFKDPKGTYLYRDIVAVANSPAGTGFVKYWWPRPGAKEAVPKLSHVISYKPWEWNLITGVYMDDIDDAFQANLLKSGGVLLAVCLILAGIVSYINRSLRHTIGGEPEYAAEVAARIANGDLSVTVDTSPNDSSSVLHGMKAMQASLASTIGEIRRSADTIATASSEIASGNMDLSARTESQASSLEETAASMEQLTTTVSHNADNAAEANKLAKAASQVAQQGGAVVSQVVQTMDTINSSATRIVDIISVIDGIAFQTNILALNAAVEAARAGEQGRGFAVVASEVRNLAQRSASAAKEIKELINDSVGSIEAGSALVAKAGATMDDVVGSVAKVTHIMGAITAATGEQSTGIGHVNQAITEMDSVTQQNAALVEQAAAAAGAMQEQAANLAALVCRFRLTAQETGVPKMAGYALTR
;
A
#
# COMPACT_ATOMS: atom_id res chain seq x y z
N MET A 1 6.85 -34.86 33.83
CA MET A 1 6.11 -33.86 34.63
C MET A 1 6.27 -32.51 33.94
N ASN A 2 5.24 -32.01 33.26
CA ASN A 2 5.31 -30.70 32.59
C ASN A 2 5.13 -29.61 33.65
N LEU A 3 6.24 -29.22 34.28
CA LEU A 3 6.27 -28.07 35.19
C LEU A 3 5.93 -26.81 34.38
N SER A 4 5.02 -25.98 34.89
CA SER A 4 4.77 -24.66 34.29
C SER A 4 6.02 -23.81 34.36
N PHE A 5 6.19 -22.82 33.46
CA PHE A 5 7.33 -21.90 33.53
C PHE A 5 7.49 -21.28 34.92
N ARG A 6 6.37 -20.99 35.60
CA ARG A 6 6.36 -20.53 36.99
C ARG A 6 7.08 -21.51 37.91
N GLN A 7 6.79 -22.80 37.80
CA GLN A 7 7.39 -23.83 38.65
C GLN A 7 8.87 -24.06 38.31
N LYS A 8 9.23 -24.05 37.01
CA LYS A 8 10.62 -24.21 36.56
C LYS A 8 11.56 -23.15 37.15
N LEU A 9 11.09 -21.91 37.32
CA LEU A 9 11.87 -20.82 37.91
C LEU A 9 12.19 -21.02 39.40
N TRP A 10 11.44 -21.85 40.13
CA TRP A 10 11.67 -22.11 41.56
C TRP A 10 12.53 -23.36 41.81
N VAL A 11 12.63 -24.27 40.83
CA VAL A 11 13.39 -25.52 40.98
C VAL A 11 14.86 -25.27 41.36
N PRO A 12 15.62 -24.35 40.72
CA PRO A 12 17.01 -24.10 41.11
C PRO A 12 17.14 -23.61 42.55
N LEU A 13 16.21 -22.78 43.03
CA LEU A 13 16.22 -22.30 44.42
C LEU A 13 15.97 -23.45 45.38
N ILE A 14 14.94 -24.27 45.15
CA ILE A 14 14.61 -25.41 46.01
C ILE A 14 15.79 -26.39 46.05
N CYS A 15 16.37 -26.74 44.90
CA CYS A 15 17.56 -27.59 44.83
C CYS A 15 18.74 -26.99 45.61
N SER A 16 19.01 -25.69 45.46
CA SER A 16 20.11 -25.01 46.16
C SER A 16 19.90 -25.00 47.67
N LEU A 17 18.68 -24.70 48.14
CA LEU A 17 18.36 -24.71 49.57
C LEU A 17 18.51 -26.11 50.18
N VAL A 18 18.07 -27.14 49.47
CA VAL A 18 18.23 -28.54 49.91
C VAL A 18 19.71 -28.93 49.97
N CYS A 19 20.50 -28.59 48.94
CA CYS A 19 21.93 -28.91 48.91
C CYS A 19 22.70 -28.21 50.05
N ILE A 20 22.49 -26.91 50.23
CA ILE A 20 23.19 -26.13 51.26
C ILE A 20 22.79 -26.62 52.67
N THR A 21 21.51 -26.95 52.88
CA THR A 21 21.05 -27.52 54.16
C THR A 21 21.64 -28.91 54.42
N ALA A 22 21.73 -29.76 53.39
CA ALA A 22 22.34 -31.08 53.52
C ALA A 22 23.83 -31.01 53.84
N ILE A 23 24.58 -30.12 53.18
CA ILE A 23 26.01 -29.85 53.47
C ILE A 23 26.17 -29.38 54.92
N PHE A 24 25.36 -28.41 55.36
CA PHE A 24 25.40 -27.92 56.74
C PHE A 24 25.19 -29.02 57.79
N LEU A 25 24.20 -29.89 57.57
CA LEU A 25 23.93 -31.01 58.48
C LEU A 25 25.07 -32.02 58.49
N HIS A 26 25.66 -32.32 57.31
CA HIS A 26 26.81 -33.21 57.20
C HIS A 26 28.02 -32.67 57.96
N ASP A 27 28.38 -31.40 57.73
CA ASP A 27 29.51 -30.74 58.37
C ASP A 27 29.33 -30.64 59.89
N ALA A 28 28.11 -30.38 60.37
CA ALA A 28 27.81 -30.35 61.80
C ALA A 28 28.07 -31.72 62.46
N VAL A 29 27.59 -32.81 61.84
CA VAL A 29 27.83 -34.18 62.35
C VAL A 29 29.31 -34.53 62.30
N GLN A 30 29.98 -34.20 61.19
CA GLN A 30 31.41 -34.48 61.01
C GLN A 30 32.27 -33.74 62.04
N LEU A 31 31.97 -32.46 62.32
CA LEU A 31 32.67 -31.67 63.33
C LEU A 31 32.56 -32.29 64.71
N ARG A 32 31.37 -32.76 65.10
CA ARG A 32 31.15 -33.41 66.39
C ARG A 32 31.92 -34.73 66.51
N ASN A 33 31.91 -35.55 65.45
CA ASN A 33 32.62 -36.83 65.44
C ASN A 33 34.13 -36.62 65.57
N THR A 34 34.69 -35.70 64.78
CA THR A 34 36.13 -35.36 64.80
C THR A 34 36.58 -34.92 66.20
N ARG A 35 35.78 -34.09 66.90
CA ARG A 35 36.08 -33.66 68.27
C ARG A 35 36.12 -34.80 69.29
N ILE A 36 35.21 -35.77 69.15
CA ILE A 36 35.17 -36.93 70.06
C ILE A 36 36.38 -37.84 69.79
N GLU A 37 36.74 -38.04 68.53
CA GLU A 37 37.93 -38.82 68.15
C GLU A 37 39.22 -38.21 68.69
N GLU A 38 39.39 -36.88 68.59
CA GLU A 38 40.54 -36.16 69.19
C GLU A 38 40.66 -36.44 70.70
N ARG A 39 39.54 -36.37 71.44
CA ARG A 39 39.53 -36.65 72.88
C ARG A 39 39.85 -38.11 73.20
N MET A 40 39.37 -39.04 72.39
CA MET A 40 39.69 -40.46 72.56
C MET A 40 41.20 -40.69 72.40
N ALA A 41 41.82 -40.07 71.40
CA ALA A 41 43.26 -40.15 71.19
C ALA A 41 44.05 -39.51 72.35
N ASP A 42 43.63 -38.34 72.84
CA ASP A 42 44.25 -37.68 74.00
C ASP A 42 44.22 -38.57 75.25
N LEU A 43 43.09 -39.23 75.51
CA LEU A 43 42.94 -40.15 76.63
C LEU A 43 43.85 -41.37 76.52
N ALA A 44 43.95 -41.98 75.34
CA ALA A 44 44.83 -43.11 75.10
C ALA A 44 46.30 -42.73 75.37
N ASN A 45 46.74 -41.55 74.90
CA ASN A 45 48.09 -41.03 75.15
C ASN A 45 48.37 -40.81 76.66
N LEU A 46 47.38 -40.30 77.40
CA LEU A 46 47.51 -40.07 78.85
C LEU A 46 47.58 -41.38 79.64
N ASP A 47 46.81 -42.39 79.24
CA ASP A 47 46.89 -43.72 79.84
C ASP A 47 48.22 -44.41 79.52
N ASP A 48 48.77 -44.25 78.31
CA ASP A 48 50.09 -44.78 77.95
C ASP A 48 51.20 -44.20 78.84
N MET A 49 51.09 -42.93 79.25
CA MET A 49 52.00 -42.34 80.24
C MET A 49 51.90 -43.04 81.60
N GLY A 50 50.67 -43.27 82.11
CA GLY A 50 50.49 -44.00 83.37
C GLY A 50 50.89 -45.48 83.27
N MET A 51 50.66 -46.11 82.13
CA MET A 51 51.07 -47.48 81.82
C MET A 51 52.60 -47.60 81.80
N SER A 52 53.31 -46.59 81.29
CA SER A 52 54.78 -46.54 81.32
C SER A 52 55.32 -46.55 82.76
N VAL A 53 54.62 -45.91 83.71
CA VAL A 53 54.96 -45.99 85.14
C VAL A 53 54.75 -47.41 85.66
N LEU A 54 53.61 -48.06 85.35
CA LEU A 54 53.35 -49.45 85.76
C LEU A 54 54.39 -50.42 85.20
N LYS A 55 54.75 -50.29 83.92
CA LYS A 55 55.77 -51.11 83.26
C LYS A 55 57.15 -50.92 83.90
N LEU A 56 57.58 -49.68 84.12
CA LEU A 56 58.87 -49.38 84.75
C LEU A 56 59.04 -50.08 86.11
N TYR A 57 58.01 -50.03 86.97
CA TYR A 57 58.05 -50.70 88.26
C TYR A 57 57.80 -52.21 88.17
N GLY A 58 57.00 -52.64 87.20
CA GLY A 58 56.82 -54.04 86.86
C GLY A 58 58.11 -54.74 86.46
N GLU A 59 58.94 -54.09 85.64
CA GLU A 59 60.27 -54.58 85.24
C GLU A 59 61.25 -54.64 86.42
N LYS A 60 61.24 -53.63 87.31
CA LYS A 60 62.02 -53.66 88.56
C LYS A 60 61.60 -54.81 89.47
N ALA A 61 60.32 -55.15 89.51
CA ALA A 61 59.81 -56.31 90.25
C ALA A 61 60.22 -57.64 89.62
N GLN A 62 60.11 -57.77 88.29
CA GLN A 62 60.47 -58.99 87.57
C GLN A 62 61.98 -59.29 87.57
N SER A 63 62.81 -58.25 87.51
CA SER A 63 64.28 -58.37 87.61
C SER A 63 64.80 -58.65 89.02
N GLY A 64 63.93 -58.65 90.04
CA GLY A 64 64.30 -58.85 91.43
C GLY A 64 64.93 -57.63 92.11
N ALA A 65 65.02 -56.48 91.43
CA ALA A 65 65.53 -55.22 91.99
C ALA A 65 64.62 -54.62 93.07
N MET A 66 63.35 -55.04 93.11
CA MET A 66 62.35 -54.60 94.09
C MET A 66 61.33 -55.73 94.34
N SER A 67 60.76 -55.82 95.54
CA SER A 67 59.64 -56.73 95.78
C SER A 67 58.42 -56.31 94.96
N LYS A 68 57.56 -57.27 94.58
CA LYS A 68 56.30 -56.96 93.85
C LYS A 68 55.43 -55.97 94.63
N GLU A 69 55.36 -56.11 95.94
CA GLU A 69 54.57 -55.25 96.84
C GLU A 69 55.13 -53.83 96.90
N ASP A 70 56.45 -53.66 97.00
CA ASP A 70 57.09 -52.35 96.99
C ASP A 70 56.96 -51.66 95.63
N ALA A 71 57.09 -52.42 94.54
CA ALA A 71 56.93 -51.91 93.17
C ALA A 71 55.50 -51.44 92.91
N GLN A 72 54.50 -52.22 93.33
CA GLN A 72 53.10 -51.86 93.28
C GLN A 72 52.81 -50.60 94.11
N LYS A 73 53.36 -50.51 95.32
CA LYS A 73 53.19 -49.35 96.20
C LYS A 73 53.79 -48.08 95.62
N GLN A 74 54.99 -48.15 95.03
CA GLN A 74 55.65 -46.98 94.43
C GLN A 74 54.97 -46.53 93.13
N ALA A 75 54.59 -47.46 92.25
CA ALA A 75 53.87 -47.14 91.01
C ALA A 75 52.52 -46.48 91.32
N MET A 76 51.79 -47.02 92.29
CA MET A 76 50.52 -46.46 92.76
C MET A 76 50.69 -45.05 93.34
N ALA A 77 51.75 -44.80 94.12
CA ALA A 77 52.02 -43.47 94.68
C ALA A 77 52.23 -42.41 93.59
N ILE A 78 52.97 -42.74 92.52
CA ILE A 78 53.19 -41.84 91.39
C ILE A 78 51.88 -41.62 90.63
N ILE A 79 51.19 -42.68 90.24
CA ILE A 79 49.93 -42.59 89.48
C ILE A 79 48.88 -41.78 90.25
N LYS A 80 48.81 -41.93 91.57
CA LYS A 80 47.91 -41.14 92.44
C LYS A 80 48.15 -39.63 92.36
N THR A 81 49.39 -39.20 92.08
CA THR A 81 49.74 -37.77 91.96
C THR A 81 49.57 -37.20 90.55
N LEU A 82 49.45 -38.03 89.51
CA LEU A 82 49.32 -37.56 88.13
C LEU A 82 47.98 -36.82 87.93
N ARG A 83 48.07 -35.59 87.40
CA ARG A 83 46.94 -34.73 87.04
C ARG A 83 47.17 -34.12 85.66
N TYR A 84 46.10 -33.90 84.91
CA TYR A 84 46.13 -33.23 83.61
C TYR A 84 44.84 -32.44 83.38
N GLY A 85 44.89 -31.44 82.51
CA GLY A 85 43.77 -30.52 82.35
C GLY A 85 43.38 -29.85 83.67
N LYS A 86 42.08 -29.51 83.83
CA LYS A 86 41.56 -28.89 85.05
C LYS A 86 41.20 -29.91 86.14
N ASP A 87 40.79 -31.11 85.73
CA ASP A 87 40.15 -32.09 86.60
C ASP A 87 40.47 -33.54 86.23
N GLY A 88 41.45 -33.76 85.35
CA GLY A 88 41.92 -35.07 84.94
C GLY A 88 42.74 -35.76 86.01
N TYR A 89 42.53 -37.07 86.15
CA TYR A 89 43.24 -37.93 87.09
C TYR A 89 43.25 -39.37 86.58
N LEU A 90 44.12 -40.20 87.16
CA LEU A 90 44.20 -41.62 86.87
C LEU A 90 43.79 -42.43 88.09
N SER A 91 43.04 -43.51 87.88
CA SER A 91 42.67 -44.48 88.92
C SER A 91 43.10 -45.88 88.52
N LEU A 92 43.28 -46.74 89.53
CA LEU A 92 43.63 -48.15 89.36
C LEU A 92 42.52 -49.03 89.92
N THR A 93 42.12 -50.04 89.17
CA THR A 93 41.19 -51.10 89.62
C THR A 93 41.74 -52.47 89.27
N SER A 94 41.24 -53.54 89.87
CA SER A 94 41.63 -54.91 89.53
C SER A 94 40.69 -55.54 88.50
N ASN A 95 41.10 -56.67 87.91
CA ASN A 95 40.24 -57.50 87.07
C ASN A 95 39.06 -58.15 87.84
N ALA A 96 39.08 -58.13 89.17
CA ALA A 96 37.97 -58.55 90.01
C ALA A 96 36.98 -57.41 90.34
N GLY A 97 37.19 -56.23 89.75
CA GLY A 97 36.36 -55.03 89.98
C GLY A 97 36.59 -54.39 91.35
N VAL A 98 37.75 -54.62 91.97
CA VAL A 98 38.16 -53.95 93.21
C VAL A 98 38.89 -52.67 92.88
N THR A 99 38.52 -51.55 93.50
CA THR A 99 39.30 -50.30 93.35
C THR A 99 40.61 -50.43 94.11
N ILE A 100 41.73 -50.30 93.41
CA ILE A 100 43.07 -50.36 94.02
C ILE A 100 43.47 -48.98 94.52
N MET A 101 43.23 -47.95 93.70
CA MET A 101 43.53 -46.57 94.04
C MET A 101 42.64 -45.61 93.26
N HIS A 102 41.93 -44.74 93.97
CA HIS A 102 41.21 -43.63 93.39
C HIS A 102 41.64 -42.30 94.03
N PRO A 103 42.23 -41.36 93.29
CA PRO A 103 42.86 -40.17 93.88
C PRO A 103 41.85 -39.19 94.50
N ILE A 104 40.63 -39.12 93.94
CA ILE A 104 39.56 -38.22 94.39
C ILE A 104 38.57 -38.88 95.35
N LYS A 105 38.52 -40.22 95.36
CA LYS A 105 37.53 -41.03 96.09
C LYS A 105 38.23 -42.16 96.83
N PRO A 106 39.20 -41.86 97.71
CA PRO A 106 39.96 -42.88 98.43
C PRO A 106 39.06 -43.75 99.32
N GLU A 107 37.84 -43.30 99.65
CA GLU A 107 36.85 -44.13 100.34
C GLU A 107 36.42 -45.39 99.56
N ASN A 108 36.74 -45.47 98.26
CA ASN A 108 36.49 -46.64 97.42
C ASN A 108 37.65 -47.63 97.41
N ASP A 109 38.85 -47.24 97.85
CA ASP A 109 40.03 -48.08 97.81
C ASP A 109 39.79 -49.37 98.62
N GLY A 110 40.08 -50.53 98.00
CA GLY A 110 39.85 -51.86 98.56
C GLY A 110 38.42 -52.42 98.43
N LYS A 111 37.44 -51.64 97.94
CA LYS A 111 36.05 -52.11 97.78
C LYS A 111 35.81 -52.75 96.41
N ASN A 112 35.02 -53.82 96.40
CA ASN A 112 34.46 -54.36 95.16
C ASN A 112 33.34 -53.45 94.68
N MET A 113 33.46 -52.97 93.45
CA MET A 113 32.56 -51.98 92.85
C MET A 113 31.74 -52.57 91.68
N MET A 114 31.73 -53.89 91.49
CA MET A 114 31.06 -54.54 90.35
C MET A 114 29.55 -54.29 90.30
N ASP A 115 28.91 -54.02 91.43
CA ASP A 115 27.48 -53.70 91.50
C ASP A 115 27.18 -52.19 91.55
N PHE A 116 28.23 -51.35 91.51
CA PHE A 116 28.07 -49.91 91.44
C PHE A 116 27.39 -49.50 90.12
N LYS A 117 26.35 -48.66 90.25
CA LYS A 117 25.67 -48.00 89.13
C LYS A 117 25.93 -46.51 89.17
N ASP A 118 26.22 -45.94 88.01
CA ASP A 118 26.18 -44.50 87.85
C ASP A 118 24.73 -43.95 87.92
N PRO A 119 24.52 -42.62 87.97
CA PRO A 119 23.17 -42.03 88.00
C PRO A 119 22.28 -42.32 86.78
N LYS A 120 22.81 -42.87 85.69
CA LYS A 120 22.04 -43.33 84.52
C LYS A 120 21.85 -44.84 84.48
N GLY A 121 22.28 -45.56 85.53
CA GLY A 121 22.12 -47.00 85.67
C GLY A 121 23.24 -47.84 85.03
N THR A 122 24.32 -47.23 84.56
CA THR A 122 25.47 -47.90 83.92
C THR A 122 26.33 -48.61 84.95
N TYR A 123 26.65 -49.88 84.72
CA TYR A 123 27.54 -50.67 85.58
C TYR A 123 29.01 -50.43 85.23
N LEU A 124 29.51 -49.24 85.58
CA LEU A 124 30.85 -48.76 85.21
C LEU A 124 31.97 -49.80 85.40
N TYR A 125 32.06 -50.43 86.58
CA TYR A 125 33.16 -51.35 86.87
C TYR A 125 33.03 -52.69 86.14
N ARG A 126 31.81 -53.10 85.75
CA ARG A 126 31.63 -54.26 84.86
C ARG A 126 32.14 -53.94 83.47
N ASP A 127 31.86 -52.74 82.97
CA ASP A 127 32.32 -52.29 81.66
C ASP A 127 33.85 -52.14 81.63
N ILE A 128 34.46 -51.58 82.69
CA ILE A 128 35.91 -51.52 82.85
C ILE A 128 36.53 -52.92 82.82
N VAL A 129 35.98 -53.86 83.60
CA VAL A 129 36.48 -55.24 83.64
C VAL A 129 36.29 -55.95 82.30
N ALA A 130 35.17 -55.72 81.61
CA ALA A 130 34.93 -56.25 80.28
C ALA A 130 35.97 -55.74 79.27
N VAL A 131 36.31 -54.44 79.32
CA VAL A 131 37.38 -53.86 78.49
C VAL A 131 38.75 -54.43 78.85
N ALA A 132 39.07 -54.53 80.14
CA ALA A 132 40.34 -55.07 80.61
C ALA A 132 40.57 -56.55 80.21
N ASN A 133 39.49 -57.34 80.20
CA ASN A 133 39.50 -58.75 79.80
C ASN A 133 39.35 -58.95 78.29
N SER A 134 39.12 -57.88 77.53
CA SER A 134 39.11 -57.97 76.07
C SER A 134 40.49 -58.41 75.53
N PRO A 135 40.56 -59.02 74.32
CA PRO A 135 41.83 -59.41 73.71
C PRO A 135 42.80 -58.24 73.51
N ALA A 136 42.28 -57.03 73.27
CA ALA A 136 43.07 -55.82 73.14
C ALA A 136 43.58 -55.31 74.50
N GLY A 137 42.90 -55.66 75.60
CA GLY A 137 43.22 -55.17 76.95
C GLY A 137 43.08 -53.67 77.13
N THR A 138 42.47 -52.98 76.16
CA THR A 138 42.33 -51.53 76.11
C THR A 138 41.01 -51.14 75.45
N GLY A 139 40.42 -50.01 75.83
CA GLY A 139 39.16 -49.54 75.25
C GLY A 139 38.54 -48.39 76.01
N PHE A 140 37.34 -47.98 75.60
CA PHE A 140 36.67 -46.81 76.15
C PHE A 140 35.35 -47.17 76.83
N VAL A 141 35.08 -46.54 77.95
CA VAL A 141 33.82 -46.65 78.70
C VAL A 141 33.20 -45.27 78.86
N LYS A 142 31.88 -45.19 78.68
CA LYS A 142 31.09 -43.96 78.83
C LYS A 142 30.18 -44.12 80.03
N TYR A 143 30.21 -43.15 80.94
CA TYR A 143 29.44 -43.19 82.18
C TYR A 143 29.26 -41.79 82.73
N TRP A 144 28.47 -41.66 83.78
CA TRP A 144 28.24 -40.39 84.46
C TRP A 144 29.02 -40.34 85.78
N TRP A 145 29.86 -39.32 85.94
CA TRP A 145 30.69 -39.19 87.14
C TRP A 145 30.79 -37.74 87.58
N PRO A 146 30.82 -37.45 88.88
CA PRO A 146 31.04 -36.09 89.35
C PRO A 146 32.46 -35.61 89.06
N ARG A 147 32.61 -34.32 88.75
CA ARG A 147 33.92 -33.66 88.73
C ARG A 147 34.53 -33.65 90.13
N PRO A 148 35.87 -33.61 90.27
CA PRO A 148 36.52 -33.41 91.57
C PRO A 148 35.96 -32.18 92.28
N GLY A 149 35.44 -32.35 93.50
CA GLY A 149 34.80 -31.29 94.29
C GLY A 149 33.34 -30.99 93.94
N ALA A 150 32.78 -31.58 92.88
CA ALA A 150 31.38 -31.44 92.51
C ALA A 150 30.52 -32.62 93.00
N LYS A 151 29.21 -32.40 93.17
CA LYS A 151 28.24 -33.46 93.52
C LYS A 151 27.46 -33.97 92.31
N GLU A 152 27.25 -33.12 91.32
CA GLU A 152 26.50 -33.46 90.11
C GLU A 152 27.39 -34.28 89.17
N ALA A 153 26.86 -35.39 88.70
CA ALA A 153 27.53 -36.22 87.71
C ALA A 153 27.31 -35.63 86.33
N VAL A 154 28.37 -35.54 85.53
CA VAL A 154 28.33 -35.13 84.12
C VAL A 154 28.84 -36.28 83.23
N PRO A 155 28.54 -36.32 81.93
CA PRO A 155 28.94 -37.45 81.10
C PRO A 155 30.46 -37.45 80.98
N LYS A 156 31.05 -38.61 81.21
CA LYS A 156 32.49 -38.84 81.22
C LYS A 156 32.82 -39.98 80.26
N LEU A 157 33.81 -39.74 79.41
CA LEU A 157 34.44 -40.75 78.58
C LEU A 157 35.77 -41.09 79.21
N SER A 158 35.99 -42.36 79.52
CA SER A 158 37.27 -42.83 80.04
C SER A 158 37.86 -43.90 79.15
N HIS A 159 39.17 -43.85 79.00
CA HIS A 159 39.96 -44.94 78.47
C HIS A 159 40.38 -45.86 79.62
N VAL A 160 40.46 -47.14 79.31
CA VAL A 160 40.83 -48.21 80.24
C VAL A 160 41.92 -49.01 79.56
N ILE A 161 43.03 -49.23 80.24
CA ILE A 161 44.13 -50.08 79.77
C ILE A 161 44.59 -51.03 80.89
N SER A 162 44.71 -52.32 80.57
CA SER A 162 45.04 -53.37 81.53
C SER A 162 46.53 -53.71 81.54
N TYR A 163 47.16 -53.62 82.70
CA TYR A 163 48.49 -54.14 82.98
C TYR A 163 48.40 -55.58 83.49
N LYS A 164 48.49 -56.53 82.55
CA LYS A 164 48.30 -57.97 82.80
C LYS A 164 49.16 -58.57 83.93
N PRO A 165 50.46 -58.24 84.10
CA PRO A 165 51.28 -58.87 85.14
C PRO A 165 50.76 -58.68 86.57
N TRP A 166 50.01 -57.60 86.82
CA TRP A 166 49.42 -57.32 88.13
C TRP A 166 47.90 -57.41 88.15
N GLU A 167 47.27 -57.69 87.00
CA GLU A 167 45.81 -57.62 86.82
C GLU A 167 45.23 -56.26 87.25
N TRP A 168 46.00 -55.20 87.01
CA TRP A 168 45.64 -53.82 87.32
C TRP A 168 45.16 -53.12 86.06
N ASN A 169 44.07 -52.37 86.18
CA ASN A 169 43.43 -51.62 85.12
C ASN A 169 43.62 -50.15 85.44
N LEU A 170 44.36 -49.47 84.58
CA LEU A 170 44.52 -48.04 84.61
C LEU A 170 43.35 -47.41 83.87
N ILE A 171 42.75 -46.40 84.48
CA ILE A 171 41.59 -45.73 83.95
C ILE A 171 41.83 -44.23 84.02
N THR A 172 41.60 -43.55 82.90
CA THR A 172 41.64 -42.10 82.84
C THR A 172 40.55 -41.55 81.94
N GLY A 173 40.03 -40.36 82.23
CA GLY A 173 38.86 -39.88 81.50
C GLY A 173 38.64 -38.38 81.52
N VAL A 174 37.97 -37.90 80.48
CA VAL A 174 37.56 -36.52 80.26
C VAL A 174 36.04 -36.41 80.32
N TYR A 175 35.55 -35.30 80.87
CA TYR A 175 34.15 -34.96 80.88
C TYR A 175 33.74 -34.38 79.51
N MET A 176 32.51 -34.67 79.06
CA MET A 176 32.05 -34.47 77.67
C MET A 176 31.05 -33.31 77.48
N ASP A 177 30.59 -32.71 78.58
CA ASP A 177 29.65 -31.60 78.63
C ASP A 177 30.21 -30.32 77.97
N ASP A 178 31.52 -30.07 78.07
CA ASP A 178 32.17 -28.93 77.40
C ASP A 178 32.10 -29.02 75.85
N ILE A 179 32.14 -30.23 75.32
CA ILE A 179 32.01 -30.49 73.88
C ILE A 179 30.57 -30.28 73.43
N ASP A 180 29.59 -30.78 74.19
CA ASP A 180 28.19 -30.63 73.84
C ASP A 180 27.76 -29.14 73.89
N ASP A 181 28.24 -28.37 74.87
CA ASP A 181 28.00 -26.91 74.95
C ASP A 181 28.67 -26.15 73.79
N ALA A 182 29.95 -26.45 73.51
CA ALA A 182 30.67 -25.82 72.41
C ALA A 182 30.06 -26.19 71.04
N PHE A 183 29.56 -27.42 70.90
CA PHE A 183 28.86 -27.88 69.71
C PHE A 183 27.54 -27.11 69.52
N GLN A 184 26.72 -26.98 70.58
CA GLN A 184 25.46 -26.23 70.50
C GLN A 184 25.68 -24.76 70.15
N ALA A 185 26.69 -24.10 70.75
CA ALA A 185 27.02 -22.71 70.43
C ALA A 185 27.46 -22.52 68.97
N ASN A 186 28.31 -23.42 68.45
CA ASN A 186 28.74 -23.39 67.05
C ASN A 186 27.61 -23.71 66.07
N LEU A 187 26.71 -24.64 66.44
CA LEU A 187 25.54 -25.00 65.65
C LEU A 187 24.58 -23.81 65.52
N LEU A 188 24.33 -23.09 66.61
CA LEU A 188 23.45 -21.91 66.60
C LEU A 188 24.02 -20.78 65.74
N LYS A 189 25.32 -20.46 65.90
CA LYS A 189 25.99 -19.41 65.12
C LYS A 189 26.00 -19.74 63.63
N SER A 190 26.40 -20.96 63.28
CA SER A 190 26.49 -21.40 61.88
C SER A 190 25.10 -21.56 61.24
N GLY A 191 24.11 -22.00 62.02
CA GLY A 191 22.70 -22.04 61.62
C GLY A 191 22.12 -20.66 61.33
N GLY A 192 22.50 -19.64 62.11
CA GLY A 192 22.13 -18.24 61.83
C GLY A 192 22.68 -17.72 60.50
N VAL A 193 23.94 -18.03 60.19
CA VAL A 193 24.55 -17.68 58.89
C VAL A 193 23.86 -18.39 57.73
N LEU A 194 23.57 -19.70 57.87
CA LEU A 194 22.82 -20.47 56.89
C LEU A 194 21.45 -19.83 56.59
N LEU A 195 20.68 -19.50 57.63
CA LEU A 195 19.37 -18.87 57.48
C LEU A 195 19.45 -17.55 56.72
N ALA A 196 20.43 -16.70 57.04
CA ALA A 196 20.64 -15.43 56.35
C ALA A 196 20.93 -15.64 54.85
N VAL A 197 21.80 -16.58 54.49
CA VAL A 197 22.11 -16.92 53.09
C VAL A 197 20.88 -17.43 52.35
N CYS A 198 20.11 -18.33 52.97
CA CYS A 198 18.87 -18.87 52.40
C CYS A 198 17.83 -17.77 52.12
N LEU A 199 17.68 -16.81 53.04
CA LEU A 199 16.76 -15.67 52.87
C LEU A 199 17.21 -14.72 51.76
N ILE A 200 18.51 -14.42 51.65
CA ILE A 200 19.06 -13.59 50.58
C ILE A 200 18.83 -14.26 49.21
N LEU A 201 19.16 -15.55 49.09
CA LEU A 201 18.93 -16.32 47.87
C LEU A 201 17.45 -16.34 47.47
N ALA A 202 16.55 -16.57 48.42
CA ALA A 202 15.11 -16.54 48.18
C ALA A 202 14.63 -15.14 47.74
N GLY A 203 15.17 -14.07 48.33
CA GLY A 203 14.87 -12.68 47.96
C GLY A 203 15.30 -12.35 46.53
N ILE A 204 16.54 -12.70 46.16
CA ILE A 204 17.08 -12.47 44.80
C ILE A 204 16.26 -13.23 43.76
N VAL A 205 16.00 -14.52 43.97
CA VAL A 205 15.22 -15.33 43.02
C VAL A 205 13.78 -14.81 42.92
N SER A 206 13.17 -14.40 44.03
CA SER A 206 11.82 -13.80 44.01
C SER A 206 11.79 -12.49 43.23
N TYR A 207 12.80 -11.64 43.40
CA TYR A 207 12.93 -10.37 42.67
C TYR A 207 13.10 -10.59 41.17
N ILE A 208 14.01 -11.48 40.76
CA ILE A 208 14.24 -11.82 39.34
C ILE A 208 12.97 -12.41 38.72
N ASN A 209 12.31 -13.35 39.40
CA ASN A 209 11.07 -13.95 38.92
C ASN A 209 9.93 -12.94 38.78
N ARG A 210 9.86 -11.94 39.67
CA ARG A 210 8.88 -10.85 39.59
C ARG A 210 9.22 -9.88 38.46
N SER A 211 10.49 -9.52 38.30
CA SER A 211 10.98 -8.65 37.23
C SER A 211 10.72 -9.26 35.85
N LEU A 212 11.08 -10.53 35.64
CA LEU A 212 10.84 -11.26 34.38
C LEU A 212 9.35 -11.27 33.99
N ARG A 213 8.45 -11.51 34.95
CA ARG A 213 7.00 -11.46 34.68
C ARG A 213 6.54 -10.07 34.28
N HIS A 214 7.06 -9.04 34.94
CA HIS A 214 6.70 -7.66 34.61
C HIS A 214 7.23 -7.25 33.24
N THR A 215 8.45 -7.65 32.87
CA THR A 215 9.04 -7.36 31.56
C THR A 215 8.32 -8.09 30.42
N ILE A 216 7.88 -9.33 30.64
CA ILE A 216 7.12 -10.09 29.62
C ILE A 216 5.66 -9.63 29.57
N GLY A 217 5.07 -9.22 30.70
CA GLY A 217 3.69 -8.73 30.81
C GLY A 217 2.65 -9.84 31.02
N GLY A 218 3.09 -11.09 31.05
CA GLY A 218 2.23 -12.27 31.18
C GLY A 218 3.02 -13.56 31.28
N GLU A 219 2.37 -14.68 30.97
CA GLU A 219 3.06 -15.97 30.86
C GLU A 219 3.80 -16.06 29.51
N PRO A 220 5.05 -16.53 29.47
CA PRO A 220 5.82 -16.64 28.22
C PRO A 220 5.12 -17.49 27.17
N GLU A 221 4.40 -18.53 27.59
CA GLU A 221 3.61 -19.40 26.71
C GLU A 221 2.51 -18.61 25.99
N TYR A 222 1.83 -17.69 26.70
CA TYR A 222 0.82 -16.82 26.09
C TYR A 222 1.44 -15.80 25.13
N ALA A 223 2.57 -15.20 25.51
CA ALA A 223 3.30 -14.29 24.61
C ALA A 223 3.75 -15.01 23.32
N ALA A 224 4.24 -16.25 23.43
CA ALA A 224 4.61 -17.08 22.27
C ALA A 224 3.38 -17.44 21.41
N GLU A 225 2.25 -17.74 22.04
CA GLU A 225 0.99 -17.99 21.33
C GLU A 225 0.51 -16.76 20.55
N VAL A 226 0.50 -15.58 21.18
CA VAL A 226 0.14 -14.31 20.52
C VAL A 226 1.08 -14.04 19.34
N ALA A 227 2.39 -14.23 19.51
CA ALA A 227 3.37 -14.08 18.43
C ALA A 227 3.06 -15.02 17.26
N ALA A 228 2.78 -16.30 17.57
CA ALA A 228 2.47 -17.31 16.56
C ALA A 228 1.16 -16.98 15.82
N ARG A 229 0.14 -16.47 16.50
CA ARG A 229 -1.11 -16.04 15.86
C ARG A 229 -0.89 -14.86 14.91
N ILE A 230 -0.18 -13.82 15.35
CA ILE A 230 0.17 -12.66 14.51
C ILE A 230 0.99 -13.10 13.28
N ALA A 231 1.99 -13.97 13.47
CA ALA A 231 2.83 -14.47 12.38
C ALA A 231 2.03 -15.29 11.34
N ASN A 232 1.00 -16.00 11.77
CA ASN A 232 0.08 -16.72 10.90
C ASN A 232 -1.02 -15.83 10.28
N GLY A 233 -0.99 -14.52 10.53
CA GLY A 233 -1.93 -13.55 9.99
C GLY A 233 -3.25 -13.44 10.76
N ASP A 234 -3.37 -14.05 11.94
CA ASP A 234 -4.54 -13.85 12.80
C ASP A 234 -4.36 -12.60 13.66
N LEU A 235 -4.92 -11.49 13.17
CA LEU A 235 -4.97 -10.20 13.86
C LEU A 235 -6.34 -9.96 14.51
N SER A 236 -7.22 -10.96 14.54
CA SER A 236 -8.58 -10.82 15.10
C SER A 236 -8.63 -11.03 16.62
N VAL A 237 -7.53 -11.52 17.19
CA VAL A 237 -7.42 -11.84 18.61
C VAL A 237 -7.17 -10.60 19.44
N THR A 238 -7.89 -10.46 20.55
CA THR A 238 -7.58 -9.48 21.57
C THR A 238 -6.36 -9.93 22.36
N VAL A 239 -5.32 -9.11 22.40
CA VAL A 239 -4.15 -9.33 23.25
C VAL A 239 -4.46 -8.80 24.65
N ASP A 240 -4.60 -9.71 25.59
CA ASP A 240 -4.89 -9.41 26.99
C ASP A 240 -3.60 -8.98 27.69
N THR A 241 -3.59 -7.75 28.20
CA THR A 241 -2.49 -7.17 28.95
C THR A 241 -2.98 -6.77 30.34
N SER A 242 -2.09 -6.71 31.33
CA SER A 242 -2.49 -6.19 32.64
C SER A 242 -2.95 -4.73 32.53
N PRO A 243 -3.92 -4.25 33.34
CA PRO A 243 -4.51 -2.91 33.20
C PRO A 243 -3.50 -1.75 33.27
N ASN A 244 -2.40 -1.94 34.00
CA ASN A 244 -1.34 -0.94 34.19
C ASN A 244 -0.05 -1.27 33.41
N ASP A 245 -0.13 -2.15 32.42
CA ASP A 245 1.02 -2.55 31.62
C ASP A 245 1.19 -1.65 30.38
N SER A 246 2.30 -0.93 30.34
CA SER A 246 2.64 0.05 29.30
C SER A 246 3.98 -0.21 28.60
N SER A 247 4.73 -1.22 29.03
CA SER A 247 6.12 -1.41 28.58
C SER A 247 6.54 -2.86 28.41
N SER A 248 5.67 -3.81 28.74
CA SER A 248 6.00 -5.21 28.55
C SER A 248 6.08 -5.58 27.07
N VAL A 249 6.71 -6.73 26.81
CA VAL A 249 6.71 -7.35 25.49
C VAL A 249 5.27 -7.57 24.98
N LEU A 250 4.37 -8.03 25.85
CA LEU A 250 2.97 -8.29 25.49
C LEU A 250 2.21 -7.00 25.14
N HIS A 251 2.48 -5.89 25.84
CA HIS A 251 1.97 -4.56 25.47
C HIS A 251 2.49 -4.12 24.09
N GLY A 252 3.80 -4.27 23.85
CA GLY A 252 4.39 -3.98 22.53
C GLY A 252 3.77 -4.82 21.41
N MET A 253 3.50 -6.09 21.66
CA MET A 253 2.85 -6.99 20.70
C MET A 253 1.39 -6.60 20.44
N LYS A 254 0.66 -6.14 21.45
CA LYS A 254 -0.70 -5.57 21.29
C LYS A 254 -0.68 -4.34 20.39
N ALA A 255 0.23 -3.41 20.63
CA ALA A 255 0.39 -2.22 19.79
C ALA A 255 0.76 -2.59 18.35
N MET A 256 1.68 -3.54 18.17
CA MET A 256 2.06 -4.07 16.86
C MET A 256 0.88 -4.72 16.13
N GLN A 257 0.11 -5.57 16.81
CA GLN A 257 -1.08 -6.20 16.25
C GLN A 257 -2.13 -5.16 15.83
N ALA A 258 -2.40 -4.16 16.66
CA ALA A 258 -3.35 -3.10 16.35
C ALA A 258 -2.90 -2.27 15.14
N SER A 259 -1.62 -1.90 15.06
CA SER A 259 -1.06 -1.16 13.92
C SER A 259 -1.13 -1.98 12.63
N LEU A 260 -0.77 -3.28 12.67
CA LEU A 260 -0.89 -4.17 11.52
C LEU A 260 -2.35 -4.33 11.09
N ALA A 261 -3.28 -4.51 12.03
CA ALA A 261 -4.70 -4.65 11.74
C ALA A 261 -5.26 -3.40 11.05
N SER A 262 -4.89 -2.22 11.55
CA SER A 262 -5.27 -0.93 10.96
C SER A 262 -4.72 -0.77 9.54
N THR A 263 -3.41 -0.98 9.33
CA THR A 263 -2.79 -0.88 8.01
C THR A 263 -3.38 -1.87 7.01
N ILE A 264 -3.60 -3.14 7.40
CA ILE A 264 -4.25 -4.14 6.54
C ILE A 264 -5.70 -3.75 6.22
N GLY A 265 -6.43 -3.19 7.19
CA GLY A 265 -7.79 -2.67 7.00
C GLY A 265 -7.85 -1.47 6.03
N GLU A 266 -6.86 -0.58 6.08
CA GLU A 266 -6.70 0.51 5.10
C GLU A 266 -6.37 -0.03 3.71
N ILE A 267 -5.41 -0.93 3.58
CA ILE A 267 -5.04 -1.55 2.28
C ILE A 267 -6.26 -2.23 1.65
N ARG A 268 -7.07 -2.95 2.43
CA ARG A 268 -8.30 -3.60 1.93
C ARG A 268 -9.30 -2.56 1.40
N ARG A 269 -9.51 -1.46 2.11
CA ARG A 269 -10.39 -0.36 1.66
C ARG A 269 -9.85 0.32 0.40
N SER A 270 -8.55 0.57 0.34
CA SER A 270 -7.92 1.14 -0.85
C SER A 270 -8.02 0.21 -2.06
N ALA A 271 -7.84 -1.10 -1.89
CA ALA A 271 -8.03 -2.08 -2.95
C ALA A 271 -9.48 -2.08 -3.49
N ASP A 272 -10.48 -2.05 -2.61
CA ASP A 272 -11.90 -1.97 -2.99
C ASP A 272 -12.23 -0.66 -3.73
N THR A 273 -11.65 0.45 -3.27
CA THR A 273 -11.77 1.76 -3.94
C THR A 273 -11.16 1.74 -5.33
N ILE A 274 -9.96 1.16 -5.49
CA ILE A 274 -9.30 1.02 -6.80
C ILE A 274 -10.13 0.12 -7.72
N ALA A 275 -10.66 -0.99 -7.22
CA ALA A 275 -11.50 -1.90 -8.01
C ALA A 275 -12.77 -1.20 -8.52
N THR A 276 -13.43 -0.42 -7.67
CA THR A 276 -14.61 0.38 -8.03
C THR A 276 -14.27 1.45 -9.06
N ALA A 277 -13.25 2.27 -8.80
CA ALA A 277 -12.81 3.32 -9.72
C ALA A 277 -12.37 2.75 -11.07
N SER A 278 -11.69 1.60 -11.09
CA SER A 278 -11.29 0.91 -12.32
C SER A 278 -12.51 0.46 -13.13
N SER A 279 -13.56 -0.04 -12.45
CA SER A 279 -14.82 -0.41 -13.10
C SER A 279 -15.55 0.79 -13.69
N GLU A 280 -15.54 1.93 -13.00
CA GLU A 280 -16.10 3.18 -13.51
C GLU A 280 -15.33 3.68 -14.73
N ILE A 281 -13.99 3.63 -14.71
CA ILE A 281 -13.14 3.96 -15.85
C ILE A 281 -13.43 3.03 -17.04
N ALA A 282 -13.55 1.72 -16.81
CA ALA A 282 -13.88 0.76 -17.86
C ALA A 282 -15.25 1.05 -18.49
N SER A 283 -16.25 1.37 -17.67
CA SER A 283 -17.57 1.80 -18.17
C SER A 283 -17.51 3.11 -18.95
N GLY A 284 -16.75 4.09 -18.46
CA GLY A 284 -16.54 5.36 -19.16
C GLY A 284 -15.83 5.19 -20.50
N ASN A 285 -14.86 4.27 -20.59
CA ASN A 285 -14.18 3.94 -21.84
C ASN A 285 -15.10 3.25 -22.84
N MET A 286 -16.02 2.39 -22.39
CA MET A 286 -17.03 1.80 -23.28
C MET A 286 -17.96 2.86 -23.87
N ASP A 287 -18.42 3.84 -23.07
CA ASP A 287 -19.19 4.98 -23.57
C ASP A 287 -18.39 5.83 -24.56
N LEU A 288 -17.13 6.12 -24.22
CA LEU A 288 -16.23 6.87 -25.10
C LEU A 288 -15.98 6.12 -26.43
N SER A 289 -15.85 4.80 -26.40
CA SER A 289 -15.74 3.97 -27.61
C SER A 289 -16.96 4.14 -28.51
N ALA A 290 -18.17 3.98 -27.96
CA ALA A 290 -19.42 4.12 -28.71
C ALA A 290 -19.58 5.51 -29.31
N ARG A 291 -19.18 6.55 -28.57
CA ARG A 291 -19.18 7.94 -29.07
C ARG A 291 -18.13 8.16 -30.16
N THR A 292 -16.96 7.55 -30.05
CA THR A 292 -15.88 7.62 -31.06
C THR A 292 -16.30 6.92 -32.35
N GLU A 293 -16.96 5.76 -32.27
CA GLU A 293 -17.54 5.06 -33.42
C GLU A 293 -18.65 5.88 -34.10
N SER A 294 -19.56 6.47 -33.31
CA SER A 294 -20.61 7.36 -33.85
C SER A 294 -20.01 8.61 -34.52
N GLN A 295 -18.95 9.17 -33.95
CA GLN A 295 -18.22 10.29 -34.52
C GLN A 295 -17.54 9.90 -35.84
N ALA A 296 -16.91 8.72 -35.90
CA ALA A 296 -16.30 8.21 -37.13
C ALA A 296 -17.36 8.07 -38.25
N SER A 297 -18.51 7.47 -37.95
CA SER A 297 -19.61 7.35 -38.91
C SER A 297 -20.15 8.72 -39.36
N SER A 298 -20.26 9.68 -38.45
CA SER A 298 -20.68 11.05 -38.78
C SER A 298 -19.66 11.78 -39.66
N LEU A 299 -18.36 11.53 -39.44
CA LEU A 299 -17.28 12.08 -40.25
C LEU A 299 -17.28 11.47 -41.66
N GLU A 300 -17.54 10.17 -41.81
CA GLU A 300 -17.69 9.52 -43.12
C GLU A 300 -18.85 10.13 -43.93
N GLU A 301 -20.02 10.31 -43.30
CA GLU A 301 -21.18 10.94 -43.96
C GLU A 301 -20.91 12.41 -44.33
N THR A 302 -20.21 13.13 -43.45
CA THR A 302 -19.81 14.51 -43.71
C THR A 302 -18.80 14.58 -44.86
N ALA A 303 -17.81 13.69 -44.90
CA ALA A 303 -16.83 13.62 -45.98
C ALA A 303 -17.48 13.32 -47.33
N ALA A 304 -18.40 12.36 -47.38
CA ALA A 304 -19.18 12.05 -48.58
C ALA A 304 -20.03 13.23 -49.05
N SER A 305 -20.66 13.94 -48.11
CA SER A 305 -21.43 15.16 -48.39
C SER A 305 -20.54 16.29 -48.93
N MET A 306 -19.33 16.42 -48.40
CA MET A 306 -18.34 17.40 -48.85
C MET A 306 -17.79 17.08 -50.25
N GLU A 307 -17.61 15.80 -50.59
CA GLU A 307 -17.23 15.38 -51.94
C GLU A 307 -18.33 15.70 -52.97
N GLN A 308 -19.59 15.43 -52.61
CA GLN A 308 -20.74 15.81 -53.44
C GLN A 308 -20.87 17.33 -53.59
N LEU A 309 -20.65 18.09 -52.52
CA LEU A 309 -20.63 19.56 -52.56
C LEU A 309 -19.49 20.08 -53.45
N THR A 310 -18.29 19.52 -53.33
CA THR A 310 -17.13 19.86 -54.17
C THR A 310 -17.47 19.69 -55.65
N THR A 311 -18.08 18.55 -55.98
CA THR A 311 -18.52 18.22 -57.35
C THR A 311 -19.56 19.22 -57.85
N THR A 312 -20.56 19.56 -57.01
CA THR A 312 -21.62 20.51 -57.37
C THR A 312 -21.07 21.92 -57.57
N VAL A 313 -20.14 22.38 -56.72
CA VAL A 313 -19.47 23.67 -56.85
C VAL A 313 -18.61 23.71 -58.12
N SER A 314 -17.89 22.64 -58.44
CA SER A 314 -17.14 22.53 -59.71
C SER A 314 -18.06 22.64 -60.93
N HIS A 315 -19.18 21.90 -60.94
CA HIS A 315 -20.17 22.00 -62.01
C HIS A 315 -20.77 23.39 -62.14
N ASN A 316 -21.01 24.10 -61.04
CA ASN A 316 -21.48 25.48 -61.08
C ASN A 316 -20.46 26.43 -61.70
N ALA A 317 -19.16 26.22 -61.44
CA ALA A 317 -18.10 27.00 -62.07
C ALA A 317 -18.09 26.79 -63.60
N ASP A 318 -18.17 25.53 -64.04
CA ASP A 318 -18.20 25.18 -65.46
C ASP A 318 -19.45 25.75 -66.15
N ASN A 319 -20.62 25.59 -65.53
CA ASN A 319 -21.88 26.14 -66.03
C ASN A 319 -21.86 27.66 -66.14
N ALA A 320 -21.29 28.36 -65.15
CA ALA A 320 -21.15 29.82 -65.17
C ALA A 320 -20.19 30.26 -66.29
N ALA A 321 -19.09 29.53 -66.51
CA ALA A 321 -18.15 29.80 -67.59
C ALA A 321 -18.78 29.58 -68.98
N GLU A 322 -19.56 28.51 -69.15
CA GLU A 322 -20.29 28.23 -70.39
C GLU A 322 -21.38 29.28 -70.65
N ALA A 323 -22.19 29.61 -69.64
CA ALA A 323 -23.21 30.66 -69.73
C ALA A 323 -22.60 32.02 -70.09
N ASN A 324 -21.43 32.36 -69.55
CA ASN A 324 -20.69 33.57 -69.90
C ASN A 324 -20.26 33.58 -71.38
N LYS A 325 -19.83 32.43 -71.91
CA LYS A 325 -19.48 32.28 -73.33
C LYS A 325 -20.69 32.44 -74.24
N LEU A 326 -21.83 31.83 -73.88
CA LEU A 326 -23.10 31.95 -74.60
C LEU A 326 -23.62 33.39 -74.58
N ALA A 327 -23.54 34.06 -73.42
CA ALA A 327 -23.91 35.47 -73.29
C ALA A 327 -23.05 36.36 -74.20
N LYS A 328 -21.72 36.19 -74.23
CA LYS A 328 -20.84 36.93 -75.14
C LYS A 328 -21.20 36.71 -76.61
N ALA A 329 -21.49 35.47 -77.00
CA ALA A 329 -21.91 35.15 -78.37
C ALA A 329 -23.25 35.83 -78.73
N ALA A 330 -24.23 35.78 -77.82
CA ALA A 330 -25.52 36.45 -78.01
C ALA A 330 -25.38 37.98 -78.12
N SER A 331 -24.49 38.58 -77.31
CA SER A 331 -24.18 40.02 -77.38
C SER A 331 -23.60 40.39 -78.74
N GLN A 332 -22.68 39.57 -79.27
CA GLN A 332 -22.07 39.80 -80.58
C GLN A 332 -23.11 39.71 -81.71
N VAL A 333 -24.03 38.74 -81.65
CA VAL A 333 -25.12 38.61 -82.64
C VAL A 333 -26.06 39.81 -82.55
N ALA A 334 -26.43 40.25 -81.35
CA ALA A 334 -27.28 41.43 -81.16
C ALA A 334 -26.61 42.72 -81.68
N GLN A 335 -25.30 42.89 -81.46
CA GLN A 335 -24.53 44.01 -82.02
C GLN A 335 -24.51 43.99 -83.56
N GLN A 336 -24.30 42.81 -84.17
CA GLN A 336 -24.37 42.65 -85.62
C GLN A 336 -25.79 42.95 -86.14
N GLY A 337 -26.82 42.48 -85.45
CA GLY A 337 -28.22 42.78 -85.76
C GLY A 337 -28.52 44.29 -85.72
N GLY A 338 -28.05 44.98 -84.67
CA GLY A 338 -28.16 46.44 -84.55
C GLY A 338 -27.48 47.19 -85.69
N ALA A 339 -26.29 46.74 -86.12
CA ALA A 339 -25.58 47.33 -87.25
C ALA A 339 -26.36 47.16 -88.58
N VAL A 340 -26.93 45.98 -88.83
CA VAL A 340 -27.78 45.73 -90.01
C VAL A 340 -29.02 46.61 -89.98
N VAL A 341 -29.69 46.72 -88.83
CA VAL A 341 -30.86 47.58 -88.65
C VAL A 341 -30.52 49.04 -88.91
N SER A 342 -29.38 49.53 -88.40
CA SER A 342 -28.89 50.89 -88.68
C SER A 342 -28.69 51.14 -90.18
N GLN A 343 -28.13 50.16 -90.91
CA GLN A 343 -27.99 50.24 -92.36
C GLN A 343 -29.34 50.27 -93.09
N VAL A 344 -30.35 49.54 -92.59
CA VAL A 344 -31.71 49.58 -93.14
C VAL A 344 -32.35 50.95 -92.92
N VAL A 345 -32.22 51.56 -91.74
CA VAL A 345 -32.70 52.94 -91.49
C VAL A 345 -32.08 53.92 -92.49
N GLN A 346 -30.76 53.88 -92.67
CA GLN A 346 -30.06 54.75 -93.63
C GLN A 346 -30.55 54.55 -95.06
N THR A 347 -30.87 53.31 -95.43
CA THR A 347 -31.45 52.99 -96.75
C THR A 347 -32.87 53.55 -96.87
N MET A 348 -33.70 53.42 -95.84
CA MET A 348 -35.05 54.00 -95.82
C MET A 348 -35.02 55.53 -95.94
N ASP A 349 -34.09 56.21 -95.26
CA ASP A 349 -33.90 57.66 -95.40
C ASP A 349 -33.51 58.06 -96.83
N THR A 350 -32.66 57.26 -97.47
CA THR A 350 -32.25 57.47 -98.86
C THR A 350 -33.42 57.25 -99.84
N ILE A 351 -34.24 56.23 -99.60
CA ILE A 351 -35.46 55.96 -100.39
C ILE A 351 -36.47 57.10 -100.18
N ASN A 352 -36.68 57.55 -98.94
CA ASN A 352 -37.58 58.64 -98.61
C ASN A 352 -37.17 59.93 -99.34
N SER A 353 -35.89 60.32 -99.26
CA SER A 353 -35.34 61.46 -99.99
C SER A 353 -35.51 61.33 -101.52
N SER A 354 -35.40 60.12 -102.05
CA SER A 354 -35.62 59.85 -103.48
C SER A 354 -37.10 59.96 -103.87
N ALA A 355 -38.00 59.48 -103.03
CA ALA A 355 -39.44 59.60 -103.22
C ALA A 355 -39.91 61.06 -103.18
N THR A 356 -39.41 61.87 -102.23
CA THR A 356 -39.70 63.32 -102.18
C THR A 356 -39.28 64.02 -103.48
N ARG A 357 -38.08 63.71 -104.00
CA ARG A 357 -37.60 64.25 -105.28
C ARG A 357 -38.51 63.87 -106.44
N ILE A 358 -39.08 62.65 -106.44
CA ILE A 358 -40.05 62.24 -107.46
C ILE A 358 -41.33 63.09 -107.34
N VAL A 359 -41.85 63.35 -106.13
CA VAL A 359 -43.02 64.23 -105.92
C VAL A 359 -42.77 65.63 -106.49
N ASP A 360 -41.57 66.17 -106.31
CA ASP A 360 -41.20 67.48 -106.87
C ASP A 360 -41.21 67.46 -108.41
N ILE A 361 -40.62 66.42 -109.03
CA ILE A 361 -40.62 66.24 -110.50
C ILE A 361 -42.05 66.10 -111.04
N ILE A 362 -42.89 65.31 -110.38
CA ILE A 362 -44.29 65.13 -110.78
C ILE A 362 -45.07 66.44 -110.66
N SER A 363 -44.77 67.27 -109.66
CA SER A 363 -45.37 68.60 -109.53
C SER A 363 -44.95 69.54 -110.67
N VAL A 364 -43.72 69.43 -111.18
CA VAL A 364 -43.28 70.13 -112.39
C VAL A 364 -44.02 69.61 -113.63
N ILE A 365 -44.19 68.29 -113.77
CA ILE A 365 -44.92 67.67 -114.90
C ILE A 365 -46.39 68.13 -114.92
N ASP A 366 -47.06 68.15 -113.77
CA ASP A 366 -48.42 68.69 -113.64
C ASP A 366 -48.48 70.18 -114.03
N GLY A 367 -47.49 70.96 -113.61
CA GLY A 367 -47.33 72.35 -114.04
C GLY A 367 -47.16 72.51 -115.56
N ILE A 368 -46.35 71.65 -116.20
CA ILE A 368 -46.19 71.61 -117.66
C ILE A 368 -47.50 71.22 -118.35
N ALA A 369 -48.21 70.22 -117.83
CA ALA A 369 -49.51 69.79 -118.35
C ALA A 369 -50.55 70.91 -118.26
N PHE A 370 -50.59 71.64 -117.13
CA PHE A 370 -51.45 72.82 -116.97
C PHE A 370 -51.11 73.93 -117.97
N GLN A 371 -49.82 74.29 -118.10
CA GLN A 371 -49.36 75.28 -119.09
C GLN A 371 -49.72 74.87 -120.52
N THR A 372 -49.54 73.59 -120.86
CA THR A 372 -49.89 73.02 -122.17
C THR A 372 -51.40 73.08 -122.43
N ASN A 373 -52.23 72.81 -121.41
CA ASN A 373 -53.68 72.94 -121.49
C ASN A 373 -54.13 74.40 -121.73
N ILE A 374 -53.47 75.39 -121.11
CA ILE A 374 -53.72 76.82 -121.37
C ILE A 374 -53.27 77.23 -122.78
N LEU A 375 -52.09 76.80 -123.22
CA LEU A 375 -51.58 77.02 -124.58
C LEU A 375 -52.54 76.44 -125.63
N ALA A 376 -53.02 75.21 -125.42
CA ALA A 376 -53.97 74.54 -126.30
C ALA A 376 -55.34 75.24 -126.32
N LEU A 377 -55.82 75.72 -125.17
CA LEU A 377 -57.04 76.54 -125.09
C LEU A 377 -56.88 77.85 -125.89
N ASN A 378 -55.77 78.56 -125.70
CA ASN A 378 -55.48 79.79 -126.45
C ASN A 378 -55.41 79.53 -127.95
N ALA A 379 -54.77 78.42 -128.37
CA ALA A 379 -54.72 78.01 -129.77
C ALA A 379 -56.10 77.64 -130.34
N ALA A 380 -56.95 76.97 -129.56
CA ALA A 380 -58.33 76.65 -129.95
C ALA A 380 -59.19 77.92 -130.12
N VAL A 381 -59.01 78.92 -129.25
CA VAL A 381 -59.68 80.23 -129.35
C VAL A 381 -59.23 80.97 -130.61
N GLU A 382 -57.93 81.03 -130.90
CA GLU A 382 -57.42 81.70 -132.11
C GLU A 382 -57.83 80.96 -133.39
N ALA A 383 -57.88 79.63 -133.36
CA ALA A 383 -58.41 78.81 -134.46
C ALA A 383 -59.90 79.07 -134.71
N ALA A 384 -60.71 79.25 -133.66
CA ALA A 384 -62.13 79.64 -133.80
C ALA A 384 -62.27 81.05 -134.37
N ARG A 385 -61.34 81.96 -134.06
CA ARG A 385 -61.29 83.34 -134.57
C ARG A 385 -60.98 83.40 -136.07
N ALA A 386 -60.23 82.42 -136.59
CA ALA A 386 -59.87 82.31 -138.01
C ALA A 386 -60.96 81.66 -138.92
N GLY A 387 -62.11 81.26 -138.37
CA GLY A 387 -63.23 80.71 -139.15
C GLY A 387 -62.92 79.37 -139.85
N GLU A 388 -63.38 79.18 -141.10
CA GLU A 388 -63.22 77.91 -141.84
C GLU A 388 -61.74 77.55 -142.09
N GLN A 389 -60.83 78.52 -142.18
CA GLN A 389 -59.40 78.28 -142.39
C GLN A 389 -58.70 77.71 -141.14
N GLY A 390 -59.30 77.86 -139.95
CA GLY A 390 -58.76 77.40 -138.67
C GLY A 390 -59.17 75.98 -138.26
N ARG A 391 -60.05 75.29 -139.01
CA ARG A 391 -60.63 73.99 -138.59
C ARG A 391 -59.59 72.91 -138.31
N GLY A 392 -58.56 72.78 -139.15
CA GLY A 392 -57.48 71.80 -138.93
C GLY A 392 -56.68 72.11 -137.65
N PHE A 393 -56.38 73.38 -137.41
CA PHE A 393 -55.70 73.84 -136.19
C PHE A 393 -56.56 73.64 -134.94
N ALA A 394 -57.87 73.86 -135.01
CA ALA A 394 -58.79 73.65 -133.90
C ALA A 394 -58.83 72.18 -133.44
N VAL A 395 -58.78 71.23 -134.38
CA VAL A 395 -58.72 69.79 -134.07
C VAL A 395 -57.41 69.44 -133.36
N VAL A 396 -56.27 69.91 -133.86
CA VAL A 396 -54.96 69.69 -133.21
C VAL A 396 -54.93 70.33 -131.83
N ALA A 397 -55.44 71.56 -131.68
CA ALA A 397 -55.52 72.24 -130.38
C ALA A 397 -56.40 71.47 -129.38
N SER A 398 -57.53 70.89 -129.83
CA SER A 398 -58.37 70.03 -129.01
C SER A 398 -57.66 68.73 -128.59
N GLU A 399 -56.90 68.11 -129.50
CA GLU A 399 -56.14 66.89 -129.21
C GLU A 399 -55.00 67.16 -128.22
N VAL A 400 -54.25 68.25 -128.40
CA VAL A 400 -53.21 68.70 -127.46
C VAL A 400 -53.80 69.01 -126.10
N ARG A 401 -54.99 69.62 -126.06
CA ARG A 401 -55.72 69.89 -124.81
C ARG A 401 -56.11 68.59 -124.10
N ASN A 402 -56.65 67.62 -124.84
CA ASN A 402 -57.01 66.31 -124.29
C ASN A 402 -55.78 65.58 -123.74
N LEU A 403 -54.66 65.58 -124.48
CA LEU A 403 -53.39 65.00 -124.04
C LEU A 403 -52.85 65.70 -122.78
N ALA A 404 -52.95 67.02 -122.68
CA ALA A 404 -52.55 67.78 -121.51
C ALA A 404 -53.42 67.43 -120.29
N GLN A 405 -54.75 67.31 -120.44
CA GLN A 405 -55.65 66.86 -119.37
C GLN A 405 -55.35 65.42 -118.92
N ARG A 406 -55.09 64.51 -119.87
CA ARG A 406 -54.67 63.13 -119.57
C ARG A 406 -53.33 63.09 -118.82
N SER A 407 -52.38 63.93 -119.22
CA SER A 407 -51.07 64.04 -118.57
C SER A 407 -51.18 64.58 -117.15
N ALA A 408 -52.05 65.57 -116.92
CA ALA A 408 -52.35 66.10 -115.58
C ALA A 408 -53.02 65.04 -114.67
N SER A 409 -53.99 64.28 -115.20
CA SER A 409 -54.63 63.18 -114.47
C SER A 409 -53.61 62.11 -114.07
N ALA A 410 -52.78 61.67 -115.02
CA ALA A 410 -51.74 60.68 -114.77
C ALA A 410 -50.68 61.20 -113.78
N ALA A 411 -50.27 62.47 -113.88
CA ALA A 411 -49.36 63.09 -112.93
C ALA A 411 -49.96 63.11 -111.51
N LYS A 412 -51.26 63.43 -111.38
CA LYS A 412 -51.96 63.40 -110.10
C LYS A 412 -52.04 61.98 -109.51
N GLU A 413 -52.38 60.98 -110.31
CA GLU A 413 -52.40 59.57 -109.89
C GLU A 413 -51.02 59.08 -109.43
N ILE A 414 -49.96 59.42 -110.17
CA ILE A 414 -48.58 59.10 -109.75
C ILE A 414 -48.22 59.83 -108.45
N LYS A 415 -48.61 61.10 -108.30
CA LYS A 415 -48.36 61.86 -107.06
C LYS A 415 -49.02 61.22 -105.85
N GLU A 416 -50.26 60.76 -105.99
CA GLU A 416 -50.98 60.03 -104.93
C GLU A 416 -50.25 58.72 -104.58
N LEU A 417 -49.88 57.89 -105.57
CA LEU A 417 -49.14 56.65 -105.35
C LEU A 417 -47.78 56.85 -104.67
N ILE A 418 -47.05 57.90 -105.03
CA ILE A 418 -45.75 58.22 -104.42
C ILE A 418 -45.95 58.75 -102.99
N ASN A 419 -46.97 59.57 -102.73
CA ASN A 419 -47.29 60.01 -101.36
C ASN A 419 -47.65 58.82 -100.45
N ASP A 420 -48.44 57.86 -100.95
CA ASP A 420 -48.76 56.63 -100.21
C ASP A 420 -47.50 55.80 -99.94
N SER A 421 -46.57 55.76 -100.91
CA SER A 421 -45.27 55.11 -100.76
C SER A 421 -44.40 55.80 -99.70
N VAL A 422 -44.37 57.14 -99.67
CA VAL A 422 -43.67 57.94 -98.64
C VAL A 422 -44.23 57.60 -97.26
N GLY A 423 -45.55 57.61 -97.09
CA GLY A 423 -46.18 57.24 -95.81
C GLY A 423 -45.84 55.81 -95.36
N SER A 424 -45.76 54.87 -96.31
CA SER A 424 -45.34 53.49 -96.04
C SER A 424 -43.86 53.39 -95.62
N ILE A 425 -42.98 54.18 -96.25
CA ILE A 425 -41.54 54.25 -95.91
C ILE A 425 -41.35 54.87 -94.52
N GLU A 426 -42.08 55.94 -94.18
CA GLU A 426 -42.01 56.57 -92.85
C GLU A 426 -42.46 55.60 -91.74
N ALA A 427 -43.57 54.89 -91.96
CA ALA A 427 -44.05 53.85 -91.05
C ALA A 427 -43.02 52.70 -90.91
N GLY A 428 -42.42 52.28 -92.02
CA GLY A 428 -41.35 51.28 -92.04
C GLY A 428 -40.11 51.75 -91.28
N SER A 429 -39.67 52.99 -91.49
CA SER A 429 -38.52 53.59 -90.80
C SER A 429 -38.74 53.62 -89.29
N ALA A 430 -39.94 54.02 -88.83
CA ALA A 430 -40.29 54.02 -87.42
C ALA A 430 -40.25 52.61 -86.78
N LEU A 431 -40.73 51.58 -87.49
CA LEU A 431 -40.66 50.19 -87.02
C LEU A 431 -39.22 49.68 -86.94
N VAL A 432 -38.40 49.99 -87.94
CA VAL A 432 -36.97 49.60 -87.98
C VAL A 432 -36.18 50.33 -86.88
N ALA A 433 -36.43 51.62 -86.64
CA ALA A 433 -35.82 52.36 -85.54
C ALA A 433 -36.17 51.76 -84.17
N LYS A 434 -37.43 51.35 -83.98
CA LYS A 434 -37.86 50.62 -82.77
C LYS A 434 -37.17 49.27 -82.63
N ALA A 435 -37.00 48.53 -83.74
CA ALA A 435 -36.23 47.28 -83.74
C ALA A 435 -34.77 47.52 -83.34
N GLY A 436 -34.17 48.64 -83.78
CA GLY A 436 -32.81 49.04 -83.41
C GLY A 436 -32.66 49.29 -81.92
N ALA A 437 -33.56 50.11 -81.34
CA ALA A 437 -33.58 50.35 -79.89
C ALA A 437 -33.77 49.05 -79.08
N THR A 438 -34.58 48.12 -79.59
CA THR A 438 -34.77 46.80 -78.96
C THR A 438 -33.47 45.97 -78.98
N MET A 439 -32.65 46.08 -80.03
CA MET A 439 -31.34 45.41 -80.07
C MET A 439 -30.37 45.99 -79.05
N ASP A 440 -30.37 47.31 -78.85
CA ASP A 440 -29.55 47.96 -77.82
C ASP A 440 -29.95 47.50 -76.40
N ASP A 441 -31.25 47.38 -76.14
CA ASP A 441 -31.77 46.82 -74.88
C ASP A 441 -31.33 45.36 -74.66
N VAL A 442 -31.31 44.55 -75.72
CA VAL A 442 -30.81 43.17 -75.67
C VAL A 442 -29.32 43.16 -75.32
N VAL A 443 -28.50 43.99 -75.98
CA VAL A 443 -27.06 44.10 -75.67
C VAL A 443 -26.85 44.49 -74.21
N GLY A 444 -27.58 45.49 -73.71
CA GLY A 444 -27.52 45.91 -72.31
C GLY A 444 -27.95 44.81 -71.32
N SER A 445 -28.99 44.05 -71.65
CA SER A 445 -29.46 42.93 -70.82
C SER A 445 -28.46 41.78 -70.77
N VAL A 446 -27.85 41.44 -71.91
CA VAL A 446 -26.81 40.40 -71.99
C VAL A 446 -25.53 40.81 -71.26
N ALA A 447 -25.19 42.10 -71.25
CA ALA A 447 -24.08 42.62 -70.45
C ALA A 447 -24.31 42.41 -68.94
N LYS A 448 -25.55 42.59 -68.46
CA LYS A 448 -25.91 42.27 -67.06
C LYS A 448 -25.75 40.78 -66.75
N VAL A 449 -26.19 39.90 -67.66
CA VAL A 449 -26.00 38.44 -67.50
C VAL A 449 -24.52 38.08 -67.41
N THR A 450 -23.68 38.66 -68.28
CA THR A 450 -22.22 38.49 -68.27
C THR A 450 -21.61 38.91 -66.93
N HIS A 451 -22.06 40.03 -66.37
CA HIS A 451 -21.61 40.50 -65.05
C HIS A 451 -22.01 39.53 -63.93
N ILE A 452 -23.25 39.03 -63.91
CA ILE A 452 -23.73 38.05 -62.93
C ILE A 452 -22.93 36.75 -63.02
N MET A 453 -22.67 36.24 -64.24
CA MET A 453 -21.86 35.04 -64.42
C MET A 453 -20.42 35.21 -63.90
N GLY A 454 -19.84 36.41 -64.08
CA GLY A 454 -18.55 36.76 -63.50
C GLY A 454 -18.56 36.74 -61.96
N ALA A 455 -19.60 37.30 -61.35
CA ALA A 455 -19.77 37.28 -59.90
C ALA A 455 -19.97 35.85 -59.35
N ILE A 456 -20.76 35.01 -60.04
CA ILE A 456 -20.93 33.59 -59.68
C ILE A 456 -19.60 32.86 -59.76
N THR A 457 -18.83 33.02 -60.84
CA THR A 457 -17.52 32.37 -61.00
C THR A 457 -16.57 32.73 -59.85
N ALA A 458 -16.53 34.03 -59.48
CA ALA A 458 -15.71 34.49 -58.35
C ALA A 458 -16.16 33.87 -57.01
N ALA A 459 -17.47 33.88 -56.72
CA ALA A 459 -18.04 33.30 -55.50
C ALA A 459 -17.81 31.78 -55.43
N THR A 460 -17.93 31.07 -56.56
CA THR A 460 -17.68 29.64 -56.66
C THR A 460 -16.20 29.31 -56.44
N GLY A 461 -15.27 30.16 -56.89
CA GLY A 461 -13.84 30.03 -56.57
C GLY A 461 -13.54 30.17 -55.07
N GLU A 462 -14.19 31.11 -54.39
CA GLU A 462 -14.09 31.27 -52.94
C GLU A 462 -14.70 30.08 -52.19
N GLN A 463 -15.87 29.59 -52.62
CA GLN A 463 -16.50 28.37 -52.08
C GLN A 463 -15.60 27.15 -52.22
N SER A 464 -14.97 26.96 -53.38
CA SER A 464 -14.04 25.84 -53.60
C SER A 464 -12.85 25.89 -52.64
N THR A 465 -12.29 27.08 -52.41
CA THR A 465 -11.21 27.28 -51.43
C THR A 465 -11.69 26.99 -50.00
N GLY A 466 -12.88 27.48 -49.62
CA GLY A 466 -13.49 27.23 -48.31
C GLY A 466 -13.76 25.74 -48.07
N ILE A 467 -14.25 25.02 -49.08
CA ILE A 467 -14.44 23.57 -49.04
C ILE A 467 -13.10 22.85 -48.84
N GLY A 468 -12.03 23.31 -49.49
CA GLY A 468 -10.68 22.77 -49.27
C GLY A 468 -10.24 22.85 -47.80
N HIS A 469 -10.47 23.99 -47.13
CA HIS A 469 -10.19 24.13 -45.70
C HIS A 469 -11.05 23.21 -44.82
N VAL A 470 -12.33 23.04 -45.16
CA VAL A 470 -13.23 22.13 -44.43
C VAL A 470 -12.76 20.68 -44.58
N ASN A 471 -12.32 20.28 -45.77
CA ASN A 471 -11.82 18.93 -46.03
C ASN A 471 -10.53 18.63 -45.24
N GLN A 472 -9.62 19.61 -45.15
CA GLN A 472 -8.46 19.52 -44.27
C GLN A 472 -8.85 19.33 -42.80
N ALA A 473 -9.84 20.10 -42.31
CA ALA A 473 -10.33 19.98 -40.94
C ALA A 473 -10.99 18.61 -40.66
N ILE A 474 -11.73 18.06 -41.63
CA ILE A 474 -12.31 16.70 -41.54
C ILE A 474 -11.21 15.65 -41.46
N THR A 475 -10.14 15.77 -42.25
CA THR A 475 -8.99 14.86 -42.22
C THR A 475 -8.28 14.89 -40.86
N GLU A 476 -8.12 16.08 -40.27
CA GLU A 476 -7.57 16.22 -38.92
C GLU A 476 -8.49 15.63 -37.85
N MET A 477 -9.81 15.85 -37.96
CA MET A 477 -10.79 15.23 -37.06
C MET A 477 -10.80 13.71 -37.16
N ASP A 478 -10.64 13.14 -38.35
CA ASP A 478 -10.52 11.69 -38.55
C ASP A 478 -9.26 11.15 -37.85
N SER A 479 -8.12 11.81 -38.02
CA SER A 479 -6.88 11.43 -37.32
C SER A 479 -7.04 11.46 -35.79
N VAL A 480 -7.72 12.46 -35.24
CA VAL A 480 -8.01 12.55 -33.79
C VAL A 480 -9.00 11.46 -33.37
N THR A 481 -10.00 11.15 -34.20
CA THR A 481 -10.98 10.07 -33.95
C THR A 481 -10.29 8.71 -33.86
N GLN A 482 -9.36 8.42 -34.79
CA GLN A 482 -8.55 7.20 -34.75
C GLN A 482 -7.63 7.15 -33.52
N GLN A 483 -7.02 8.28 -33.15
CA GLN A 483 -6.20 8.37 -31.94
C GLN A 483 -7.02 8.14 -30.67
N ASN A 484 -8.24 8.67 -30.61
CA ASN A 484 -9.17 8.44 -29.50
C ASN A 484 -9.54 6.97 -29.40
N ALA A 485 -9.81 6.28 -30.51
CA ALA A 485 -10.07 4.85 -30.51
C ALA A 485 -8.90 4.05 -29.92
N ALA A 486 -7.66 4.36 -30.34
CA ALA A 486 -6.47 3.73 -29.78
C ALA A 486 -6.27 4.02 -28.28
N LEU A 487 -6.54 5.26 -27.85
CA LEU A 487 -6.47 5.65 -26.43
C LEU A 487 -7.54 4.94 -25.59
N VAL A 488 -8.74 4.76 -26.12
CA VAL A 488 -9.82 4.02 -25.47
C VAL A 488 -9.42 2.56 -25.24
N GLU A 489 -8.85 1.89 -26.24
CA GLU A 489 -8.34 0.52 -26.08
C GLU A 489 -7.25 0.43 -25.01
N GLN A 490 -6.27 1.35 -25.05
CA GLN A 490 -5.20 1.41 -24.05
C GLN A 490 -5.73 1.67 -22.64
N ALA A 491 -6.68 2.59 -22.49
CA ALA A 491 -7.28 2.93 -21.22
C ALA A 491 -8.15 1.80 -20.68
N ALA A 492 -8.87 1.07 -21.55
CA ALA A 492 -9.64 -0.11 -21.16
C ALA A 492 -8.72 -1.24 -20.66
N ALA A 493 -7.60 -1.49 -21.36
CA ALA A 493 -6.59 -2.45 -20.92
C ALA A 493 -5.96 -2.06 -19.58
N ALA A 494 -5.63 -0.77 -19.39
CA ALA A 494 -5.10 -0.27 -18.13
C ALA A 494 -6.11 -0.40 -16.97
N ALA A 495 -7.38 -0.08 -17.21
CA ALA A 495 -8.45 -0.26 -16.22
C ALA A 495 -8.63 -1.73 -15.83
N GLY A 496 -8.59 -2.65 -16.80
CA GLY A 496 -8.61 -4.09 -16.55
C GLY A 496 -7.43 -4.55 -15.69
N ALA A 497 -6.21 -4.10 -16.01
CA ALA A 497 -5.01 -4.41 -15.23
C ALA A 497 -5.06 -3.86 -13.80
N MET A 498 -5.59 -2.64 -13.60
CA MET A 498 -5.80 -2.09 -12.27
C MET A 498 -6.83 -2.89 -11.45
N GLN A 499 -7.89 -3.36 -12.10
CA GLN A 499 -8.90 -4.20 -11.44
C GLN A 499 -8.30 -5.55 -11.02
N GLU A 500 -7.49 -6.18 -11.87
CA GLU A 500 -6.76 -7.41 -11.53
C GLU A 500 -5.77 -7.17 -10.38
N GLN A 501 -5.01 -6.08 -10.41
CA GLN A 501 -4.06 -5.73 -9.37
C GLN A 501 -4.75 -5.46 -8.02
N ALA A 502 -5.91 -4.79 -8.04
CA ALA A 502 -6.73 -4.57 -6.85
C ALA A 502 -7.28 -5.88 -6.29
N ALA A 503 -7.75 -6.79 -7.15
CA ALA A 503 -8.20 -8.12 -6.74
C ALA A 503 -7.06 -8.96 -6.14
N ASN A 504 -5.87 -8.92 -6.73
CA ASN A 504 -4.67 -9.58 -6.21
C ASN A 504 -4.26 -9.02 -4.85
N LEU A 505 -4.28 -7.69 -4.70
CA LEU A 505 -4.00 -7.03 -3.41
C LEU A 505 -5.03 -7.43 -2.35
N ALA A 506 -6.33 -7.43 -2.71
CA ALA A 506 -7.41 -7.88 -1.84
C ALA A 506 -7.22 -9.35 -1.41
N ALA A 507 -6.84 -10.24 -2.33
CA ALA A 507 -6.56 -11.64 -2.03
C ALA A 507 -5.36 -11.82 -1.09
N LEU A 508 -4.28 -11.06 -1.29
CA LEU A 508 -3.09 -11.06 -0.43
C LEU A 508 -3.42 -10.62 0.99
N VAL A 509 -4.23 -9.56 1.15
CA VAL A 509 -4.62 -9.07 2.48
C VAL A 509 -5.70 -9.90 3.14
N CYS A 510 -6.54 -10.61 2.38
CA CYS A 510 -7.54 -11.55 2.90
C CYS A 510 -6.94 -12.74 3.65
N ARG A 511 -5.64 -13.02 3.49
CA ARG A 511 -4.93 -13.99 4.33
C ARG A 511 -4.88 -13.55 5.80
N PHE A 512 -4.95 -12.25 6.06
CA PHE A 512 -4.99 -11.71 7.40
C PHE A 512 -6.44 -11.66 7.92
N ARG A 513 -6.68 -12.25 9.08
CA ARG A 513 -7.98 -12.18 9.76
C ARG A 513 -8.01 -10.93 10.62
N LEU A 514 -8.94 -10.04 10.33
CA LEU A 514 -9.20 -8.84 11.13
C LEU A 514 -10.39 -9.08 12.07
N THR A 515 -10.43 -8.34 13.18
CA THR A 515 -11.57 -8.33 14.10
C THR A 515 -12.84 -7.90 13.35
N ALA A 516 -13.94 -8.65 13.50
CA ALA A 516 -15.19 -8.42 12.79
C ALA A 516 -15.89 -7.07 13.11
N GLN A 517 -15.29 -6.23 13.96
CA GLN A 517 -15.91 -5.05 14.54
C GLN A 517 -15.63 -3.74 13.75
N GLU A 518 -14.79 -3.79 12.71
CA GLU A 518 -14.56 -2.65 11.79
C GLU A 518 -14.96 -2.92 10.33
N THR A 519 -15.67 -4.03 10.06
CA THR A 519 -16.42 -4.17 8.80
C THR A 519 -17.77 -3.47 8.92
N GLY A 520 -17.75 -2.15 9.14
CA GLY A 520 -18.89 -1.28 8.92
C GLY A 520 -19.12 -1.08 7.42
N VAL A 521 -19.39 -2.17 6.69
CA VAL A 521 -19.99 -2.09 5.36
C VAL A 521 -21.49 -2.19 5.57
N PRO A 522 -22.29 -1.14 5.31
CA PRO A 522 -23.72 -1.32 5.24
C PRO A 522 -23.98 -2.35 4.14
N LYS A 523 -24.68 -3.43 4.46
CA LYS A 523 -25.29 -4.29 3.43
C LYS A 523 -26.10 -3.36 2.52
N MET A 524 -25.62 -3.11 1.30
CA MET A 524 -26.40 -2.47 0.26
C MET A 524 -27.68 -3.29 0.09
N ALA A 525 -28.81 -2.69 0.47
CA ALA A 525 -30.12 -3.25 0.23
C ALA A 525 -30.27 -3.47 -1.27
N GLY A 526 -30.59 -4.70 -1.66
CA GLY A 526 -30.83 -5.05 -3.05
C GLY A 526 -31.88 -4.13 -3.66
N TYR A 527 -31.49 -3.40 -4.69
CA TYR A 527 -32.45 -2.78 -5.59
C TYR A 527 -33.20 -3.90 -6.31
N ALA A 528 -34.48 -4.05 -5.99
CA ALA A 528 -35.41 -4.81 -6.79
C ALA A 528 -35.54 -4.14 -8.15
N LEU A 529 -35.08 -4.83 -9.19
CA LEU A 529 -35.41 -4.50 -10.58
C LEU A 529 -36.90 -4.83 -10.79
N THR A 530 -37.72 -3.80 -10.79
CA THR A 530 -39.01 -3.79 -11.48
C THR A 530 -38.97 -2.73 -12.58
N ARG A 531 -38.64 -3.17 -13.80
CA ARG A 531 -39.42 -2.91 -15.01
C ARG A 531 -38.94 -3.77 -16.16
#